data_AF-A0A9W4ZIG6-F1
#
_entry.id   AF-A0A9W4ZIG6-F1
#
_cell.length_a   1.000
_cell.length_b   1.000
_cell.length_c   1.000
_cell.angle_alpha   90.00
_cell.angle_beta   90.00
_cell.angle_gamma   90.00
#
_symmetry.space_group_name_H-M   'P 1'
#
loop_
_entity.id
_entity.type
_entity.pdbx_description
1 polymer ?
#
loop_
_entity_poly.entity_id
_entity_poly.type
_entity_poly.pdbx_seq_one_letter_code
_entity_poly.pdbx_strand_id
1 'polypeptide(L)' 'MHIERKKKSKCKLSKSEIMHLYTEGKSTSEIAMLANVSARYIRMVLSDNNVPRRAIGSWKRKYDITEDYFKT' A
#
# COMPACT_ATOMS: atom_id res chain seq x y z
N MET A 1 -0.23 -31.35 -26.63
CA MET A 1 0.40 -30.04 -26.34
C MET A 1 -0.70 -29.10 -25.86
N HIS A 2 -0.93 -28.98 -24.55
CA HIS A 2 -1.90 -28.02 -24.02
C HIS A 2 -1.27 -26.62 -24.10
N ILE A 3 -1.75 -25.82 -25.06
CA ILE A 3 -1.36 -24.41 -25.15
C ILE A 3 -2.10 -23.69 -24.03
N GLU A 4 -1.40 -23.38 -22.93
CA GLU A 4 -1.97 -22.60 -21.85
C GLU A 4 -2.40 -21.22 -22.37
N ARG A 5 -3.71 -20.98 -22.31
CA ARG A 5 -4.30 -19.73 -22.77
C ARG A 5 -3.97 -18.65 -21.73
N LYS A 6 -2.90 -17.88 -21.98
CA LYS A 6 -2.46 -16.80 -21.10
C LYS A 6 -3.53 -15.70 -21.05
N LYS A 7 -4.41 -15.73 -20.04
CA LYS A 7 -5.41 -14.67 -19.82
C LYS A 7 -4.68 -13.34 -19.63
N LYS A 8 -5.04 -12.34 -20.43
CA LYS A 8 -4.54 -10.97 -20.24
C LYS A 8 -5.04 -10.47 -18.88
N SER A 9 -4.12 -10.20 -17.98
CA SER A 9 -4.39 -9.55 -16.71
C SER A 9 -4.86 -8.12 -16.96
N LYS A 10 -5.84 -7.64 -16.19
CA LYS A 10 -6.25 -6.22 -16.19
C LYS A 10 -5.19 -5.30 -15.58
N CYS A 11 -4.29 -5.85 -14.77
CA CYS A 11 -3.21 -5.12 -14.11
C CYS A 11 -2.03 -4.95 -15.07
N LYS A 12 -1.54 -3.72 -15.21
CA LYS A 12 -0.40 -3.39 -16.08
C LYS A 12 0.95 -3.85 -15.50
N LEU A 13 1.06 -3.89 -14.17
CA LEU A 13 2.25 -4.33 -13.46
C LEU A 13 2.15 -5.80 -13.05
N SER A 14 3.29 -6.46 -12.97
CA SER A 14 3.45 -7.77 -12.36
C SER A 14 3.33 -7.70 -10.83
N LYS A 15 3.05 -8.83 -10.18
CA LYS A 15 2.98 -8.91 -8.71
C LYS A 15 4.32 -8.56 -8.05
N SER A 16 5.44 -8.98 -8.65
CA SER A 16 6.79 -8.68 -8.18
C SER A 16 7.10 -7.18 -8.24
N GLU A 17 6.72 -6.49 -9.32
CA GLU A 17 6.89 -5.04 -9.43
C GLU A 17 6.06 -4.29 -8.38
N ILE A 18 4.82 -4.73 -8.12
CA ILE A 18 3.97 -4.17 -7.06
C ILE A 18 4.66 -4.25 -5.69
N MET A 19 5.24 -5.42 -5.38
CA MET A 19 5.97 -5.62 -4.12
C MET A 19 7.21 -4.73 -4.04
N HIS A 20 8.00 -4.67 -5.12
CA HIS A 20 9.21 -3.84 -5.20
C HIS A 20 8.90 -2.35 -4.97
N LEU A 21 7.90 -1.81 -5.67
CA LEU A 21 7.49 -0.41 -5.49
C LEU A 21 7.01 -0.12 -4.07
N TYR A 22 6.34 -1.08 -3.43
CA TYR A 22 5.90 -0.92 -2.04
C TYR A 22 7.08 -0.87 -1.07
N THR A 23 8.10 -1.71 -1.28
CA THR A 23 9.34 -1.71 -0.49
C THR A 23 10.17 -0.45 -0.70
N GLU A 24 10.14 0.14 -1.90
CA GLU A 24 10.80 1.43 -2.20
C GLU A 24 10.17 2.64 -1.50
N GLY A 25 9.02 2.47 -0.83
CA GLY A 25 8.38 3.56 -0.11
C GLY A 25 7.14 4.14 -0.80
N LYS A 26 6.82 3.73 -2.04
CA LYS A 26 5.58 4.16 -2.71
C LYS A 26 4.34 3.76 -1.91
N SER A 27 3.34 4.63 -1.92
CA SER A 27 2.05 4.37 -1.31
C SER A 27 1.22 3.41 -2.15
N THR A 28 0.28 2.70 -1.52
CA THR A 28 -0.62 1.78 -2.23
C THR A 28 -1.49 2.50 -3.28
N SER A 29 -1.76 3.79 -3.09
CA SER A 29 -2.48 4.65 -4.04
C SER A 29 -1.64 4.98 -5.28
N GLU A 30 -0.36 5.32 -5.10
CA GLU A 30 0.53 5.59 -6.23
C GLU A 30 0.74 4.33 -7.08
N ILE A 31 0.98 3.19 -6.42
CA ILE A 31 1.15 1.90 -7.11
C ILE A 31 -0.14 1.53 -7.86
N ALA A 32 -1.31 1.79 -7.28
CA ALA A 32 -2.60 1.52 -7.91
C ALA A 32 -2.81 2.35 -9.19
N MET A 33 -2.42 3.63 -9.18
CA MET A 33 -2.47 4.49 -10.37
C MET A 33 -1.53 3.96 -11.47
N LEU A 34 -0.29 3.57 -11.12
CA LEU A 34 0.67 3.02 -12.08
C LEU A 34 0.19 1.69 -12.67
N ALA A 35 -0.39 0.82 -11.83
CA ALA A 35 -0.90 -0.49 -12.23
C ALA A 35 -2.27 -0.45 -12.94
N ASN A 36 -2.95 0.71 -12.96
CA ASN A 36 -4.32 0.88 -13.45
C ASN A 36 -5.33 -0.05 -12.76
N VAL A 37 -5.25 -0.13 -11.44
CA VAL A 37 -6.11 -0.97 -10.59
C VAL A 37 -6.52 -0.19 -9.34
N SER A 38 -7.45 -0.72 -8.55
CA SER A 38 -7.82 -0.09 -7.29
C SER A 38 -6.76 -0.33 -6.21
N ALA A 39 -6.63 0.60 -5.26
CA ALA A 39 -5.77 0.40 -4.08
C ALA A 39 -6.15 -0.85 -3.26
N ARG A 40 -7.42 -1.28 -3.32
CA ARG A 40 -7.89 -2.54 -2.72
C ARG A 40 -7.17 -3.74 -3.33
N TYR A 41 -7.01 -3.77 -4.66
CA TYR A 41 -6.29 -4.84 -5.34
C TYR A 41 -4.83 -4.91 -4.90
N ILE A 42 -4.14 -3.77 -4.82
CA ILE A 42 -2.76 -3.71 -4.34
C ILE A 42 -2.65 -4.27 -2.92
N ARG A 43 -3.56 -3.89 -2.00
CA ARG A 43 -3.58 -4.44 -0.63
C ARG A 43 -3.80 -5.95 -0.61
N MET A 44 -4.62 -6.48 -1.51
CA MET A 44 -4.84 -7.92 -1.65
C MET A 44 -3.56 -8.62 -2.10
N VAL A 45 -2.90 -8.13 -3.15
CA VAL A 45 -1.61 -8.66 -3.61
C VAL A 45 -0.56 -8.64 -2.50
N LEU A 46 -0.46 -7.55 -1.74
CA LEU A 46 0.49 -7.48 -0.61
C LEU A 46 0.16 -8.50 0.49
N SER A 47 -1.12 -8.71 0.79
CA SER A 47 -1.55 -9.69 1.80
C SER A 47 -1.31 -11.13 1.34
N ASP A 48 -1.64 -11.46 0.09
CA ASP A 48 -1.43 -12.78 -0.51
C ASP A 48 0.06 -13.17 -0.56
N ASN A 49 0.94 -12.18 -0.68
CA ASN A 49 2.40 -12.38 -0.70
C ASN A 49 3.06 -12.17 0.68
N ASN A 50 2.29 -12.12 1.77
CA ASN A 50 2.77 -11.95 3.14
C ASN A 50 3.66 -10.71 3.35
N VAL A 51 3.42 -9.63 2.61
CA VAL A 51 4.16 -8.38 2.79
C VAL A 51 3.59 -7.63 3.99
N PRO A 52 4.40 -7.30 5.01
CA PRO A 52 3.91 -6.58 6.19
C PRO A 52 3.44 -5.18 5.79
N ARG A 53 2.25 -4.82 6.29
CA ARG A 53 1.67 -3.50 6.04
C ARG A 53 2.30 -2.47 6.96
N ARG A 54 2.54 -1.26 6.44
CA ARG A 54 2.92 -0.09 7.24
C ARG A 54 1.90 0.11 8.37
N ALA A 55 2.40 0.41 9.57
CA ALA A 55 1.55 0.70 10.72
C ALA A 55 0.55 1.80 10.37
N ILE A 56 -0.74 1.53 10.60
CA ILE A 56 -1.79 2.54 10.50
C ILE A 56 -1.62 3.49 11.68
N GLY A 57 -1.34 4.75 11.36
CA GLY A 57 -1.36 5.88 12.29
C GLY A 57 -0.74 5.59 13.65
N SER A 58 0.56 5.83 13.81
CA SER A 58 1.01 6.24 15.14
C SER A 58 0.30 7.56 15.44
N TRP A 59 -0.24 7.71 16.65
CA TRP A 59 -0.69 9.00 17.16
C TRP A 59 0.46 10.01 17.05
N LYS A 60 0.58 10.68 15.91
CA LYS A 60 1.59 11.73 15.68
C LYS A 60 1.13 13.09 16.17
N ARG A 61 -0.01 13.16 16.87
CA ARG A 61 -0.47 14.41 17.49
C ARG A 61 0.44 14.70 18.68
N LYS A 62 1.52 15.43 18.40
CA LYS A 62 2.26 16.17 19.43
C LYS A 62 1.46 17.45 19.66
N TYR A 63 0.81 17.54 20.81
CA TYR A 63 0.20 18.79 21.24
C TYR A 63 1.29 19.59 21.96
N ASP A 64 1.51 20.82 21.54
CA ASP A 64 2.31 21.80 22.27
C ASP A 64 1.40 22.53 23.27
N ILE A 65 0.63 21.76 24.05
CA ILE A 65 -0.24 22.34 25.07
C ILE A 65 0.63 22.73 26.25
N THR A 66 0.78 24.03 26.44
CA THR A 66 1.34 24.63 27.64
C THR A 66 0.42 24.33 28.83
N GLU A 67 0.95 23.59 29.81
CA GLU A 67 0.26 23.20 31.06
C GLU A 67 -0.20 24.38 31.94
N ASP A 68 0.25 25.60 31.62
CA ASP A 68 -0.21 26.83 32.28
C ASP A 68 -1.67 27.19 31.98
N TYR A 69 -2.29 26.56 30.97
CA TYR A 69 -3.71 26.80 30.65
C TYR A 69 -4.68 26.38 31.78
N PHE A 70 -4.25 25.49 32.67
CA PHE A 70 -5.11 24.94 33.75
C PHE A 70 -4.80 25.49 35.15
N LYS A 71 -3.87 26.45 35.29
CA LYS A 71 -3.55 27.01 36.60
C LYS A 71 -4.61 28.04 37.01
N THR A 72 -5.28 27.77 38.13
CA THR A 72 -6.28 28.63 38.79
C THR A 72 -5.63 29.39 39.94
#